data_AF-A0A7J3YU62-F1
#
_entry.id   AF-A0A7J3YU62-F1
#
_cell.length_a   1.000
_cell.length_b   1.000
_cell.length_c   1.000
_cell.angle_alpha   90.00
_cell.angle_beta   90.00
_cell.angle_gamma   90.00
#
_symmetry.space_group_name_H-M   'P 1'
#
loop_
_entity.id
_entity.type
_entity.pdbx_description
1 polymer ?
#
loop_
_entity_poly.entity_id
_entity_poly.type
_entity_poly.pdbx_seq_one_letter_code
_entity_poly.pdbx_strand_id
1 'polypeptide(L)'
;TIEQIKEILNYVTSVVKPFEIRIAGLGAFPNTHRPRVIWVGIISGFEKLAGIRRIIDSEIVKRGLKDVQKDQHEFSPHITIARLKSYKNLERLKQQFLEYENYEFGVTEVTQIKLKKSTLTPSGPIYSDIYVARLQKPI
;
A
#
# COMPACT_ATOMS: atom_id res chain seq x y z
N THR A 1 -5.18 2.95 -21.81
CA THR A 1 -4.54 2.76 -20.49
C THR A 1 -5.50 2.83 -19.30
N ILE A 2 -6.15 3.96 -18.97
CA ILE A 2 -7.01 4.03 -17.76
C ILE A 2 -8.18 3.03 -17.81
N GLU A 3 -8.93 2.97 -18.91
CA GLU A 3 -10.05 2.01 -19.04
C GLU A 3 -9.58 0.56 -18.89
N GLN A 4 -8.43 0.22 -19.48
CA GLN A 4 -7.83 -1.11 -19.31
C GLN A 4 -7.43 -1.39 -17.86
N ILE A 5 -6.94 -0.40 -17.11
CA ILE A 5 -6.67 -0.56 -15.67
C ILE A 5 -7.98 -0.79 -14.91
N LYS A 6 -9.07 -0.09 -15.25
CA LYS A 6 -10.38 -0.33 -14.62
C LYS A 6 -10.85 -1.76 -14.86
N GLU A 7 -10.71 -2.28 -16.08
CA GLU A 7 -11.01 -3.67 -16.40
C GLU A 7 -10.16 -4.66 -15.59
N ILE A 8 -8.85 -4.39 -15.43
CA ILE A 8 -7.96 -5.20 -14.58
C ILE A 8 -8.46 -5.20 -13.14
N LEU A 9 -8.83 -4.04 -12.59
CA LEU A 9 -9.34 -3.94 -11.23
C LEU A 9 -10.68 -4.66 -11.05
N ASN A 10 -11.56 -4.62 -12.06
CA ASN A 10 -12.82 -5.38 -12.04
C ASN A 10 -12.56 -6.88 -12.07
N TYR A 11 -11.60 -7.35 -12.87
CA TYR A 11 -11.20 -8.74 -12.88
C TYR A 11 -10.60 -9.17 -11.52
N VAL A 12 -9.67 -8.39 -10.98
CA VAL A 12 -9.06 -8.67 -9.66
C VAL A 12 -10.13 -8.76 -8.57
N THR A 13 -11.09 -7.83 -8.58
CA THR A 13 -12.15 -7.79 -7.56
C THR A 13 -13.26 -8.83 -7.74
N SER A 14 -13.35 -9.48 -8.91
CA SER A 14 -14.23 -10.63 -9.11
C SER A 14 -13.62 -11.94 -8.61
N VAL A 15 -12.29 -12.08 -8.64
CA VAL A 15 -11.57 -13.29 -8.19
C VAL A 15 -11.05 -13.20 -6.75
N VAL A 16 -11.05 -12.01 -6.14
CA VAL A 16 -10.66 -11.80 -4.74
C VAL A 16 -11.89 -11.43 -3.91
N LYS A 17 -12.06 -12.13 -2.78
CA LYS A 17 -13.10 -11.84 -1.79
C LYS A 17 -12.62 -10.82 -0.75
N PRO A 18 -13.52 -10.07 -0.09
CA PRO A 18 -13.16 -9.27 1.08
C PRO A 18 -12.37 -10.09 2.10
N PHE A 19 -11.39 -9.47 2.73
CA PHE A 19 -10.51 -10.12 3.70
C PHE A 19 -10.03 -9.12 4.74
N GLU A 20 -9.65 -9.62 5.90
CA GLU A 20 -9.12 -8.79 6.97
C GLU A 20 -7.60 -8.63 6.86
N ILE A 21 -7.12 -7.45 7.26
CA ILE A 21 -5.71 -7.20 7.52
C ILE A 21 -5.52 -6.78 8.98
N ARG A 22 -4.42 -7.22 9.58
CA ARG A 22 -4.00 -6.77 10.92
C ARG A 22 -2.82 -5.82 10.78
N ILE A 23 -2.97 -4.62 11.32
CA ILE A 23 -1.98 -3.55 11.25
C ILE A 23 -1.23 -3.52 12.58
N ALA A 24 0.07 -3.77 12.53
CA ALA A 24 0.90 -3.79 13.72
C ALA A 24 2.35 -3.46 13.38
N GLY A 25 3.05 -2.96 14.39
CA GLY A 25 4.47 -2.67 14.33
C GLY A 25 4.80 -1.35 13.63
N LEU A 26 5.72 -0.62 14.23
CA LEU A 26 6.29 0.61 13.69
C LEU A 26 7.66 0.33 13.10
N GLY A 27 7.85 0.69 11.83
CA GLY A 27 9.11 0.48 11.12
C GLY A 27 9.53 1.70 10.32
N ALA A 28 10.68 1.58 9.66
CA ALA A 28 11.19 2.65 8.82
C ALA A 28 11.98 2.15 7.62
N PHE A 29 11.98 2.95 6.55
CA PHE A 29 12.90 2.77 5.42
C PHE A 29 14.01 3.84 5.43
N PRO A 30 15.27 3.48 5.10
CA PRO A 30 15.72 2.10 4.88
C PRO A 30 15.80 1.27 6.17
N ASN A 31 15.96 1.91 7.33
CA ASN A 31 15.96 1.26 8.65
C ASN A 31 15.67 2.29 9.77
N THR A 32 15.43 1.79 10.99
CA THR A 32 15.13 2.60 12.18
C THR A 32 16.31 3.43 12.70
N HIS A 33 17.54 3.10 12.30
CA HIS A 33 18.75 3.85 12.70
C HIS A 33 18.92 5.15 11.89
N ARG A 34 18.51 5.14 10.62
CA ARG A 34 18.53 6.31 9.72
C ARG A 34 17.20 6.41 8.93
N PRO A 35 16.08 6.67 9.61
CA PRO A 35 14.76 6.63 9.01
C PRO A 35 14.57 7.81 8.04
N ARG A 36 14.08 7.52 6.84
CA ARG A 36 13.58 8.52 5.88
C ARG A 36 12.06 8.45 5.74
N VAL A 37 11.52 7.25 5.82
CA VAL A 37 10.07 6.97 5.79
C VAL A 37 9.72 6.20 7.05
N ILE A 38 8.74 6.68 7.81
CA ILE A 38 8.15 5.94 8.93
C ILE A 38 6.85 5.31 8.44
N TRP A 39 6.65 4.05 8.79
CA TRP A 39 5.47 3.29 8.38
C TRP A 39 4.97 2.38 9.49
N VAL A 40 3.69 1.97 9.40
CA VAL A 40 3.13 0.86 10.18
C VAL A 40 2.94 -0.37 9.30
N GLY A 41 3.23 -1.54 9.86
CA GLY A 41 3.28 -2.81 9.15
C GLY A 41 1.92 -3.50 9.05
N ILE A 42 1.85 -4.51 8.17
CA ILE A 42 0.70 -5.41 8.04
C ILE A 42 1.18 -6.83 8.37
N ILE A 43 0.75 -7.36 9.52
CA ILE A 43 1.23 -8.65 10.05
C ILE A 43 0.32 -9.83 9.67
N SER A 44 -0.89 -9.56 9.19
CA SER A 44 -1.82 -10.57 8.65
C SER A 44 -2.54 -10.02 7.43
N GLY A 45 -2.85 -10.88 6.47
CA GLY A 45 -3.42 -10.52 5.17
C GLY A 45 -2.37 -10.09 4.12
N PHE A 46 -1.08 -10.16 4.46
CA PHE A 46 0.04 -9.91 3.54
C PHE A 46 -0.09 -10.72 2.24
N GLU A 47 -0.33 -12.03 2.33
CA GLU A 47 -0.41 -12.91 1.16
C GLU A 47 -1.56 -12.53 0.22
N LYS A 48 -2.68 -12.04 0.75
CA LYS A 48 -3.81 -11.56 -0.05
C LYS A 48 -3.44 -10.27 -0.80
N LEU A 49 -2.77 -9.33 -0.12
CA LEU A 49 -2.27 -8.10 -0.75
C LEU A 49 -1.21 -8.38 -1.82
N ALA A 50 -0.25 -9.27 -1.52
CA ALA A 50 0.77 -9.69 -2.47
C ALA A 50 0.16 -10.46 -3.65
N GLY A 51 -0.88 -11.27 -3.41
CA GLY A 51 -1.67 -11.92 -4.45
C GLY A 51 -2.36 -10.91 -5.38
N ILE A 52 -3.04 -9.91 -4.83
CA ILE A 52 -3.64 -8.81 -5.60
C ILE A 52 -2.59 -8.13 -6.49
N ARG A 53 -1.42 -7.78 -5.92
CA ARG A 53 -0.33 -7.15 -6.67
C ARG A 53 0.15 -8.03 -7.82
N ARG A 54 0.35 -9.34 -7.58
CA ARG A 54 0.77 -10.30 -8.61
C ARG A 54 -0.26 -10.42 -9.74
N ILE A 55 -1.55 -10.47 -9.42
CA ILE A 55 -2.61 -10.53 -10.44
C ILE A 55 -2.60 -9.25 -11.28
N ILE A 56 -2.55 -8.08 -10.65
CA ILE A 56 -2.48 -6.79 -11.37
C ILE A 56 -1.27 -6.74 -12.30
N ASP A 57 -0.07 -7.07 -11.80
CA ASP A 57 1.16 -7.06 -12.60
C ASP A 57 1.08 -8.04 -13.78
N SER A 58 0.52 -9.23 -13.55
CA SER A 58 0.33 -10.24 -14.60
C SER A 58 -0.61 -9.74 -15.70
N GLU A 59 -1.74 -9.13 -15.32
CA GLU A 59 -2.72 -8.62 -16.27
C GLU A 59 -2.21 -7.41 -17.07
N ILE A 60 -1.40 -6.54 -16.44
CA ILE A 60 -0.69 -5.45 -17.13
C ILE A 60 0.18 -6.00 -18.26
N VAL A 61 0.96 -7.06 -17.97
CA VAL A 61 1.84 -7.72 -18.96
C VAL A 61 1.03 -8.40 -20.05
N LYS A 62 0.02 -9.21 -19.70
CA LYS A 62 -0.84 -9.92 -20.66
C LYS A 62 -1.54 -8.99 -21.64
N ARG A 63 -1.97 -7.81 -21.17
CA ARG A 63 -2.67 -6.79 -21.98
C ARG A 63 -1.72 -5.85 -22.73
N GLY A 64 -0.40 -6.03 -22.59
CA GLY A 64 0.60 -5.25 -23.32
C GLY A 64 0.64 -3.77 -22.93
N LEU A 65 0.32 -3.42 -21.68
CA LEU A 65 0.28 -2.02 -21.22
C LEU A 65 1.70 -1.48 -20.96
N LYS A 66 2.44 -1.18 -22.04
CA LYS A 66 3.85 -0.74 -21.99
C LYS A 66 4.08 0.55 -21.20
N ASP A 67 3.08 1.42 -21.12
CA ASP A 67 3.17 2.69 -20.39
C ASP A 67 3.02 2.51 -18.87
N VAL A 68 2.63 1.32 -18.40
CA VAL A 68 2.48 1.00 -16.98
C VAL A 68 3.71 0.24 -16.53
N GLN A 69 4.62 0.94 -15.85
CA GLN A 69 5.84 0.33 -15.34
C GLN A 69 5.54 -0.46 -14.06
N LYS A 70 6.05 -1.69 -14.00
CA LYS A 70 6.04 -2.50 -12.78
C LYS A 70 7.04 -1.93 -11.78
N ASP A 71 6.61 -1.79 -10.53
CA ASP A 71 7.53 -1.50 -9.43
C ASP A 71 8.47 -2.70 -9.22
N GLN A 72 9.78 -2.45 -9.32
CA GLN A 72 10.83 -3.46 -9.23
C GLN A 72 11.20 -3.79 -7.78
N HIS A 73 10.74 -3.00 -6.81
CA HIS A 73 10.98 -3.29 -5.40
C HIS A 73 10.14 -4.48 -4.95
N GLU A 74 10.67 -5.20 -3.96
CA GLU A 74 9.92 -6.21 -3.25
C GLU A 74 8.65 -5.58 -2.64
N PHE A 75 7.52 -6.28 -2.78
CA PHE A 75 6.27 -5.80 -2.24
C PHE A 75 6.25 -5.96 -0.72
N SER A 76 6.52 -4.86 -0.02
CA SER A 76 6.36 -4.73 1.42
C SER A 76 5.11 -3.89 1.70
N PRO A 77 3.94 -4.48 2.01
CA PRO A 77 2.73 -3.72 2.27
C PRO A 77 2.85 -3.00 3.61
N HIS A 78 2.76 -1.68 3.55
CA HIS A 78 2.94 -0.80 4.69
C HIS A 78 2.08 0.44 4.51
N ILE A 79 1.77 1.11 5.61
CA ILE A 79 1.11 2.42 5.57
C ILE A 79 2.17 3.45 5.96
N THR A 80 2.62 4.25 4.99
CA THR A 80 3.50 5.40 5.28
C THR A 80 2.74 6.41 6.13
N ILE A 81 3.24 6.70 7.32
CA ILE A 81 2.64 7.69 8.24
C ILE A 81 3.42 9.01 8.27
N ALA A 82 4.72 8.97 7.97
CA ALA A 82 5.55 10.17 7.93
C ALA A 82 6.78 10.01 7.03
N ARG A 83 7.29 11.14 6.54
CA ARG A 83 8.59 11.23 5.85
C ARG A 83 9.45 12.28 6.56
N LEU A 84 10.65 11.90 6.99
CA LEU A 84 11.53 12.81 7.72
C LEU A 84 12.15 13.83 6.77
N LYS A 85 12.09 15.10 7.17
CA LYS A 85 12.79 16.22 6.50
C LYS A 85 14.14 16.57 7.16
N SER A 86 14.34 16.16 8.41
CA SER A 86 15.60 16.35 9.14
C SER A 86 15.76 15.28 10.22
N TYR A 87 16.98 15.08 10.70
CA TYR A 87 17.31 14.12 11.76
C TYR A 87 17.37 14.76 13.16
N LYS A 88 16.77 15.94 13.33
CA LYS A 88 16.65 16.57 14.65
C LYS A 88 15.81 15.65 15.56
N ASN A 89 16.25 15.43 16.80
CA ASN A 89 15.59 14.58 17.80
C ASN A 89 15.48 13.09 17.43
N LEU A 90 16.45 12.55 16.67
CA LEU A 90 16.46 11.14 16.27
C LEU A 90 16.39 10.16 17.46
N GLU A 91 17.01 10.48 18.59
CA GLU A 91 16.97 9.62 19.79
C GLU A 91 15.56 9.44 20.35
N ARG A 92 14.75 10.51 20.38
CA ARG A 92 13.34 10.41 20.78
C ARG A 92 12.56 9.53 19.81
N LEU A 93 12.84 9.62 18.51
CA LEU A 93 12.19 8.78 17.51
C LEU A 93 12.60 7.29 17.66
N LYS A 94 13.86 7.00 17.99
CA LYS A 94 14.32 5.62 18.26
C LYS A 94 13.55 4.98 19.41
N GLN A 95 13.27 5.72 20.47
CA GLN A 95 12.45 5.22 21.58
C GLN A 95 11.04 4.82 21.11
N GLN A 96 10.45 5.57 20.18
CA GLN A 96 9.14 5.23 19.61
C GLN A 96 9.20 3.94 18.77
N PHE A 97 10.28 3.68 18.03
CA PHE A 97 10.42 2.40 17.33
C PHE A 97 10.44 1.21 18.28
N LEU A 98 11.09 1.35 19.44
CA LEU A 98 11.10 0.28 20.46
C LEU A 98 9.73 0.09 21.10
N GLU A 99 9.07 1.20 21.46
CA GLU A 99 7.74 1.18 22.10
C GLU A 99 6.68 0.55 21.18
N TYR A 100 6.73 0.86 19.89
CA TYR A 100 5.70 0.45 18.92
C TYR A 100 6.13 -0.71 18.01
N GLU A 101 7.25 -1.39 18.27
CA GLU A 101 7.77 -2.47 17.40
C GLU A 101 6.74 -3.58 17.15
N ASN A 102 5.98 -3.96 18.18
CA ASN A 102 4.94 -5.00 18.12
C ASN A 102 3.55 -4.47 18.48
N TYR A 103 3.37 -3.15 18.52
CA TYR A 103 2.09 -2.55 18.90
C TYR A 103 1.02 -2.83 17.84
N GLU A 104 -0.16 -3.28 18.28
CA GLU A 104 -1.30 -3.51 17.40
C GLU A 104 -2.12 -2.24 17.20
N PHE A 105 -2.11 -1.71 15.98
CA PHE A 105 -2.87 -0.51 15.61
C PHE A 105 -4.32 -0.82 15.25
N GLY A 106 -4.63 -2.08 14.94
CA GLY A 106 -6.00 -2.56 14.77
C GLY A 106 -6.17 -3.52 13.61
N VAL A 107 -7.43 -3.86 13.35
CA VAL A 107 -7.88 -4.75 12.27
C VAL A 107 -8.81 -3.97 11.36
N THR A 108 -8.71 -4.20 10.06
CA THR A 108 -9.65 -3.61 9.10
C THR A 108 -9.96 -4.56 7.96
N GLU A 109 -11.20 -4.52 7.48
CA GLU A 109 -11.66 -5.30 6.33
C GLU A 109 -11.30 -4.56 5.03
N VAL A 110 -10.54 -5.22 4.17
CA VAL A 110 -10.30 -4.77 2.81
C VAL A 110 -11.54 -5.14 1.98
N THR A 111 -12.27 -4.12 1.54
CA THR A 111 -13.54 -4.27 0.79
C THR A 111 -13.47 -3.71 -0.64
N GLN A 112 -12.41 -2.97 -0.97
CA GLN A 112 -12.30 -2.30 -2.27
C GLN A 112 -10.86 -1.96 -2.63
N ILE A 113 -10.59 -1.87 -3.93
CA ILE A 113 -9.34 -1.40 -4.51
C ILE A 113 -9.63 -0.09 -5.26
N LYS A 114 -8.77 0.92 -5.06
CA LYS A 114 -8.94 2.25 -5.66
C LYS A 114 -7.79 2.56 -6.60
N LEU A 115 -8.11 2.99 -7.81
CA LEU A 115 -7.16 3.65 -8.69
C LEU A 115 -7.06 5.12 -8.29
N LYS A 116 -5.87 5.55 -7.84
CA LYS A 116 -5.61 6.93 -7.43
C LYS A 116 -4.78 7.67 -8.46
N LYS A 117 -5.05 8.97 -8.63
CA LYS A 117 -4.19 9.92 -9.35
C LYS A 117 -3.53 10.85 -8.34
N SER A 118 -2.24 11.10 -8.54
CA SER A 118 -1.48 12.11 -7.79
C SER A 118 -1.11 13.24 -8.75
N THR A 119 -1.58 14.45 -8.47
CA THR A 119 -1.19 15.67 -9.20
C THR A 119 -0.22 16.46 -8.34
N LEU A 120 1.03 16.61 -8.78
CA LEU A 120 2.04 17.37 -8.05
C LEU A 120 1.73 18.86 -8.11
N THR A 121 1.81 19.54 -6.97
CA THR A 121 1.71 20.98 -6.87
C THR A 121 2.84 21.51 -5.97
N PRO A 122 3.16 22.82 -6.00
CA PRO A 122 4.16 23.40 -5.11
C PRO A 122 3.86 23.19 -3.61
N SER A 123 2.59 23.09 -3.23
CA SER A 123 2.18 22.84 -1.83
C SER A 123 2.15 21.35 -1.46
N GLY A 124 2.35 20.45 -2.43
CA GLY A 124 2.35 19.00 -2.24
C GLY A 124 1.47 18.26 -3.25
N PRO A 125 1.46 16.92 -3.22
CA PRO A 125 0.60 16.11 -4.08
C PRO A 125 -0.88 16.23 -3.68
N ILE A 126 -1.76 16.45 -4.65
CA ILE A 126 -3.21 16.31 -4.49
C ILE A 126 -3.62 14.94 -5.03
N TYR A 127 -4.32 14.17 -4.20
CA TYR A 127 -4.79 12.83 -4.56
C TYR A 127 -6.29 12.84 -4.90
N SER A 128 -6.66 12.14 -5.97
CA SER A 128 -8.06 11.87 -6.31
C SER A 128 -8.29 10.40 -6.62
N ASP A 129 -9.49 9.92 -6.31
CA ASP A 129 -9.96 8.58 -6.71
C ASP A 129 -10.44 8.66 -8.17
N ILE A 130 -9.77 7.93 -9.06
CA ILE A 130 -10.16 7.82 -10.49
C ILE A 130 -11.18 6.71 -10.68
N TYR A 131 -11.07 5.64 -9.90
CA TYR A 131 -11.98 4.50 -9.95
C TYR A 131 -11.96 3.72 -8.64
N VAL A 132 -13.09 3.10 -8.31
CA VAL A 132 -13.26 2.27 -7.12
C VAL A 132 -13.87 0.94 -7.54
N ALA A 133 -13.10 -0.14 -7.43
CA ALA A 133 -13.57 -1.51 -7.65
C ALA A 133 -13.84 -2.17 -6.28
N ARG A 134 -15.05 -2.68 -6.07
CA ARG A 134 -15.44 -3.28 -4.79
C ARG A 134 -15.31 -4.80 -4.86
N LEU A 135 -14.72 -5.38 -3.82
CA LEU A 135 -14.63 -6.82 -3.62
C LEU A 135 -16.03 -7.37 -3.34
N GLN A 136 -16.43 -8.41 -4.08
CA GLN A 136 -17.76 -8.98 -3.95
C GLN A 136 -17.84 -9.93 -2.75
N LYS A 137 -18.79 -9.68 -1.84
CA LYS A 137 -19.11 -10.63 -0.76
C LYS A 137 -19.61 -11.95 -1.35
N PRO A 138 -19.35 -13.11 -0.72
CA PRO A 138 -20.04 -14.34 -1.10
C PRO A 138 -21.54 -14.15 -0.92
N ILE A 139 -22.32 -14.73 -1.85
CA ILE A 139 -23.78 -14.84 -1.75
C ILE A 139 -24.11 -15.82 -0.63
#